data_AF-A0A1L9QRG4-F1
#
_entry.id   AF-A0A1L9QRG4-F1
#
_cell.length_a   1.000
_cell.length_b   1.000
_cell.length_c   1.000
_cell.angle_alpha   90.00
_cell.angle_beta   90.00
_cell.angle_gamma   90.00
#
_symmetry.space_group_name_H-M   'P 1'
#
loop_
_entity.id
_entity.type
_entity.pdbx_description
1 polymer ?
#
loop_
_entity_poly.entity_id
_entity_poly.type
_entity_poly.pdbx_seq_one_letter_code
_entity_poly.pdbx_strand_id
1 'polypeptide(L)'
;MDFSEIQPVSLNSHLGQPISINNAADLSLCFNSMANVGDRVEMFFSIAENDPEVAIRSFITVIRNSTSAPIRALAIQSLGKVAQPYKQVLASCESQESQDLLKLLCAEVQSRKNDLTAWAAIEALKEIGFSTYHIEHPDGGNLSEPLRRIQNEILDRQVAQITKIKQANTRGQPTAEYERVLEFWAYGPISELFNENLEHFNYLNLVRDVLHLTQIRGVQLGLSANNPAVRQESFTKAQEIFRSYSKSKDQKFKKTLGETLKIRFLKEEKSEDSDLQKLTQAILFDQPLQIRFNIQNLAQVTIAEMEDEIAFLEEECDNLSTVFLSAIEVSNDAGLNQILRETQKSYLYEPKVWIAKLDEQIGLVEAERLKISHNISLLNEIFEDINRIEFRKLEPKDLRRIEASKGPYDRNDFSRYEPFDSNSTSGWDRLEYNEFCFLHRSNALYR
;
A
#
# COMPACT_ATOMS: atom_id res chain seq x y z
N MET A 1 -14.18 25.91 -0.87
CA MET A 1 -13.57 25.25 0.31
C MET A 1 -12.13 25.00 -0.05
N ASP A 2 -11.21 25.30 0.85
CA ASP A 2 -9.81 24.91 0.68
C ASP A 2 -9.69 23.46 1.17
N PHE A 3 -9.36 22.55 0.25
CA PHE A 3 -9.34 21.10 0.48
C PHE A 3 -7.91 20.57 0.66
N SER A 4 -6.93 21.43 0.98
CA SER A 4 -5.51 21.07 0.94
C SER A 4 -4.94 20.46 2.22
N GLU A 5 -5.64 20.53 3.35
CA GLU A 5 -5.05 20.16 4.65
C GLU A 5 -5.71 18.94 5.28
N ILE A 6 -4.88 17.94 5.64
CA ILE A 6 -5.28 16.85 6.52
C ILE A 6 -5.60 17.45 7.88
N GLN A 7 -6.88 17.56 8.18
CA GLN A 7 -7.32 18.00 9.48
C GLN A 7 -7.07 16.85 10.45
N PRO A 8 -6.30 17.06 11.54
CA PRO A 8 -6.20 16.04 12.57
C PRO A 8 -7.62 15.71 13.02
N VAL A 9 -7.82 14.45 13.42
CA VAL A 9 -8.96 14.14 14.26
C VAL A 9 -8.96 15.18 15.38
N SER A 10 -10.06 15.91 15.50
CA SER A 10 -10.28 16.79 16.63
C SER A 10 -10.35 15.86 17.84
N LEU A 11 -9.20 15.53 18.44
CA LEU A 11 -9.15 14.99 19.78
C LEU A 11 -9.55 16.13 20.72
N ASN A 12 -10.84 16.42 20.68
CA ASN A 12 -11.57 16.88 21.85
C ASN A 12 -11.89 15.69 22.78
N SER A 13 -11.27 14.52 22.56
CA SER A 13 -10.82 13.72 23.69
C SER A 13 -9.58 14.41 24.28
N HIS A 14 -9.83 15.39 25.14
CA HIS A 14 -8.87 15.64 26.21
C HIS A 14 -8.59 14.29 26.87
N LEU A 15 -7.35 13.81 26.80
CA LEU A 15 -6.68 13.07 27.88
C LEU A 15 -7.68 12.43 28.88
N GLY A 16 -8.33 11.32 28.49
CA GLY A 16 -9.16 10.54 29.41
C GLY A 16 -10.31 11.28 30.13
N GLN A 17 -10.82 12.40 29.59
CA GLN A 17 -12.08 12.98 30.08
C GLN A 17 -13.20 12.82 29.05
N PRO A 18 -14.35 12.24 29.44
CA PRO A 18 -15.47 12.05 28.54
C PRO A 18 -15.97 13.41 28.05
N ILE A 19 -16.25 13.53 26.75
CA ILE A 19 -17.03 14.65 26.21
C ILE A 19 -18.35 14.60 26.96
N SER A 20 -18.54 15.51 27.91
CA SER A 20 -19.77 15.60 28.69
C SER A 20 -20.83 16.26 27.82
N ILE A 21 -21.39 15.48 26.89
CA ILE A 21 -22.59 15.88 26.14
C ILE A 21 -23.75 15.59 27.06
N ASN A 22 -24.25 16.64 27.73
CA ASN A 22 -25.36 16.49 28.67
C ASN A 22 -26.72 16.72 28.00
N ASN A 23 -26.71 17.37 26.83
CA ASN A 23 -27.92 17.77 26.13
C ASN A 23 -27.68 17.98 24.61
N ALA A 24 -28.77 18.24 23.88
CA ALA A 24 -28.78 18.47 22.43
C ALA A 24 -28.02 19.73 21.96
N ALA A 25 -27.89 20.75 22.80
CA ALA A 25 -27.15 21.97 22.46
C ALA A 25 -25.64 21.69 22.48
N ASP A 26 -25.15 20.98 23.49
CA ASP A 26 -23.75 20.54 23.58
C ASP A 26 -23.37 19.68 22.36
N LEU A 27 -24.25 18.74 21.99
CA LEU A 27 -24.15 17.89 20.81
C LEU A 27 -23.98 18.71 19.52
N SER A 28 -24.79 19.76 19.34
CA SER A 28 -24.73 20.65 18.18
C SER A 28 -23.47 21.52 18.17
N LEU A 29 -23.02 22.01 19.34
CA LEU A 29 -21.78 22.78 19.48
C LEU A 29 -20.55 21.91 19.17
N CYS A 30 -20.52 20.68 19.67
CA CYS A 30 -19.48 19.70 19.36
C CYS A 30 -19.44 19.37 17.87
N PHE A 31 -20.59 19.16 17.23
CA PHE A 31 -20.64 18.94 15.78
C PHE A 31 -19.99 20.09 14.99
N ASN A 32 -20.30 21.34 15.36
CA ASN A 32 -19.79 22.52 14.66
C ASN A 32 -18.30 22.80 14.94
N SER A 33 -17.76 22.35 16.08
CA SER A 33 -16.36 22.55 16.43
C SER A 33 -15.40 21.52 15.83
N MET A 34 -15.91 20.39 15.35
CA MET A 34 -15.10 19.35 14.72
C MET A 34 -14.70 19.72 13.29
N ALA A 35 -13.43 19.45 12.98
CA ALA A 35 -12.79 19.87 11.74
C ALA A 35 -13.21 19.05 10.51
N ASN A 36 -13.49 17.75 10.66
CA ASN A 36 -13.82 16.87 9.55
C ASN A 36 -15.10 16.05 9.77
N VAL A 37 -15.67 15.50 8.69
CA VAL A 37 -16.94 14.75 8.73
C VAL A 37 -16.77 13.41 9.42
N GLY A 38 -15.61 12.76 9.25
CA GLY A 38 -15.29 11.49 9.90
C GLY A 38 -15.42 11.60 11.42
N ASP A 39 -14.79 12.59 12.03
CA ASP A 39 -14.85 12.83 13.48
C ASP A 39 -16.27 13.11 13.95
N ARG A 40 -17.05 13.88 13.16
CA ARG A 40 -18.45 14.20 13.50
C ARG A 40 -19.28 12.91 13.56
N VAL A 41 -19.10 12.00 12.62
CA VAL A 41 -19.77 10.69 12.61
C VAL A 41 -19.33 9.87 13.83
N GLU A 42 -18.03 9.75 14.06
CA GLU A 42 -17.47 8.93 15.15
C GLU A 42 -17.87 9.43 16.53
N MET A 43 -17.92 10.75 16.72
CA MET A 43 -18.42 11.35 17.95
C MET A 43 -19.84 10.89 18.25
N PHE A 44 -20.73 11.00 17.28
CA PHE A 44 -22.13 10.61 17.40
C PHE A 44 -22.31 9.11 17.68
N PHE A 45 -21.50 8.26 17.08
CA PHE A 45 -21.53 6.81 17.34
C PHE A 45 -20.95 6.49 18.73
N SER A 46 -19.84 7.12 19.09
CA SER A 46 -19.17 6.89 20.37
C SER A 46 -20.07 7.22 21.56
N ILE A 47 -20.87 8.30 21.53
CA ILE A 47 -21.77 8.59 22.67
C ILE A 47 -22.99 7.69 22.67
N ALA A 48 -23.48 7.25 21.50
CA ALA A 48 -24.55 6.25 21.43
C ALA A 48 -24.14 4.93 22.10
N GLU A 49 -22.88 4.52 21.91
CA GLU A 49 -22.32 3.29 22.46
C GLU A 49 -21.94 3.41 23.94
N ASN A 50 -21.34 4.53 24.35
CA ASN A 50 -20.78 4.69 25.69
C ASN A 50 -21.74 5.32 26.72
N ASP A 51 -22.71 6.14 26.30
CA ASP A 51 -23.69 6.79 27.18
C ASP A 51 -25.10 6.82 26.54
N PRO A 52 -25.74 5.66 26.34
CA PRO A 52 -26.99 5.55 25.61
C PRO A 52 -28.16 6.32 26.25
N GLU A 53 -28.19 6.47 27.58
CA GLU A 53 -29.27 7.16 28.27
C GLU A 53 -29.31 8.66 27.95
N VAL A 54 -28.15 9.31 27.97
CA VAL A 54 -28.03 10.72 27.61
C VAL A 54 -28.11 10.89 26.09
N ALA A 55 -27.55 9.95 25.33
CA ALA A 55 -27.55 9.96 23.88
C ALA A 55 -28.97 9.95 23.31
N ILE A 56 -29.83 9.01 23.72
CA ILE A 56 -31.19 8.84 23.18
C ILE A 56 -32.00 10.13 23.34
N ARG A 57 -32.01 10.71 24.54
CA ARG A 57 -32.76 11.96 24.82
C ARG A 57 -32.24 13.13 23.99
N SER A 58 -30.92 13.25 23.88
CA SER A 58 -30.28 14.30 23.10
C SER A 58 -30.57 14.15 21.61
N PHE A 59 -30.49 12.92 21.07
CA PHE A 59 -30.80 12.63 19.67
C PHE A 59 -32.26 12.90 19.33
N ILE A 60 -33.21 12.44 20.13
CA ILE A 60 -34.64 12.73 19.90
C ILE A 60 -34.90 14.24 19.85
N THR A 61 -34.28 15.00 20.76
CA THR A 61 -34.39 16.46 20.79
C THR A 61 -33.80 17.10 19.53
N VAL A 62 -32.63 16.64 19.08
CA VAL A 62 -32.00 17.09 17.83
C VAL A 62 -32.89 16.77 16.63
N ILE A 63 -33.49 15.58 16.57
CA ILE A 63 -34.34 15.17 15.44
C ILE A 63 -35.54 16.10 15.29
N ARG A 64 -36.16 16.48 16.41
CA ARG A 64 -37.31 17.37 16.44
C ARG A 64 -36.96 18.82 16.08
N ASN A 65 -35.79 19.31 16.51
CA ASN A 65 -35.51 20.74 16.54
C ASN A 65 -34.45 21.21 15.54
N SER A 66 -33.54 20.36 15.07
CA SER A 66 -32.43 20.77 14.21
C SER A 66 -32.86 20.97 12.77
N THR A 67 -32.61 22.13 12.17
CA THR A 67 -32.82 22.36 10.73
C THR A 67 -31.69 21.82 9.85
N SER A 68 -30.56 21.43 10.45
CA SER A 68 -29.39 20.90 9.76
C SER A 68 -29.57 19.41 9.46
N ALA A 69 -29.63 19.07 8.17
CA ALA A 69 -29.82 17.70 7.72
C ALA A 69 -28.69 16.75 8.18
N PRO A 70 -27.39 17.13 8.13
CA PRO A 70 -26.31 16.28 8.66
C PRO A 70 -26.46 15.95 10.14
N ILE A 71 -26.69 16.96 10.98
CA ILE A 71 -26.83 16.76 12.44
C ILE A 71 -28.04 15.86 12.73
N ARG A 72 -29.14 16.10 12.01
CA ARG A 72 -30.36 15.30 12.13
C ARG A 72 -30.12 13.85 11.71
N ALA A 73 -29.50 13.64 10.55
CA ALA A 73 -29.22 12.32 10.01
C ALA A 73 -28.26 11.53 10.92
N LEU A 74 -27.23 12.18 11.47
CA LEU A 74 -26.34 11.53 12.43
C LEU A 74 -27.08 11.15 13.73
N ALA A 75 -27.91 12.04 14.27
CA ALA A 75 -28.71 11.73 15.46
C ALA A 75 -29.62 10.51 15.22
N ILE A 76 -30.24 10.44 14.04
CA ILE A 76 -31.07 9.30 13.65
C ILE A 76 -30.23 8.02 13.53
N GLN A 77 -29.13 8.05 12.77
CA GLN A 77 -28.26 6.88 12.57
C GLN A 77 -27.70 6.36 13.90
N SER A 78 -27.31 7.26 14.80
CA SER A 78 -26.78 6.92 16.11
C SER A 78 -27.78 6.21 17.03
N LEU A 79 -29.09 6.45 16.86
CA LEU A 79 -30.08 5.65 17.59
C LEU A 79 -29.99 4.16 17.22
N GLY A 80 -29.57 3.84 15.99
CA GLY A 80 -29.27 2.47 15.56
C GLY A 80 -27.95 1.91 16.12
N LYS A 81 -27.12 2.72 16.79
CA LYS A 81 -25.83 2.29 17.37
C LYS A 81 -25.86 2.08 18.88
N VAL A 82 -26.95 2.42 19.56
CA VAL A 82 -27.09 2.16 21.00
C VAL A 82 -27.04 0.67 21.31
N ALA A 83 -26.63 0.32 22.53
CA ALA A 83 -26.53 -1.08 22.96
C ALA A 83 -27.89 -1.82 22.87
N GLN A 84 -27.83 -3.14 22.61
CA GLN A 84 -28.99 -3.98 22.34
C GLN A 84 -30.15 -3.87 23.36
N PRO A 85 -29.91 -3.78 24.68
CA PRO A 85 -31.00 -3.62 25.65
C PRO A 85 -31.84 -2.36 25.39
N TYR A 86 -31.22 -1.25 25.03
CA TYR A 86 -31.92 -0.01 24.71
C TYR A 86 -32.69 -0.13 23.39
N LYS A 87 -32.10 -0.79 22.38
CA LYS A 87 -32.79 -1.10 21.12
C LYS A 87 -34.08 -1.89 21.35
N GLN A 88 -34.04 -2.91 22.21
CA GLN A 88 -35.23 -3.71 22.54
C GLN A 88 -36.33 -2.88 23.21
N VAL A 89 -35.96 -2.00 24.15
CA VAL A 89 -36.91 -1.08 24.79
C VAL A 89 -37.55 -0.15 23.75
N LEU A 90 -36.75 0.42 22.84
CA LEU A 90 -37.26 1.27 21.76
C LEU A 90 -38.16 0.49 20.78
N ALA A 91 -37.76 -0.72 20.38
CA ALA A 91 -38.49 -1.56 19.43
C ALA A 91 -39.79 -2.14 19.98
N SER A 92 -39.91 -2.24 21.32
CA SER A 92 -41.10 -2.79 22.00
C SER A 92 -42.38 -1.98 21.72
N CYS A 93 -42.24 -0.68 21.43
CA CYS A 93 -43.36 0.25 21.31
C CYS A 93 -44.28 0.30 22.54
N GLU A 94 -43.81 -0.13 23.73
CA GLU A 94 -44.61 -0.16 24.96
C GLU A 94 -44.76 1.23 25.61
N SER A 95 -43.79 2.13 25.40
CA SER A 95 -43.80 3.48 25.96
C SER A 95 -44.24 4.53 24.94
N GLN A 96 -44.82 5.64 25.40
CA GLN A 96 -45.16 6.76 24.52
C GLN A 96 -43.93 7.29 23.76
N GLU A 97 -42.78 7.35 24.42
CA GLU A 97 -41.53 7.82 23.80
C GLU A 97 -41.08 6.91 22.64
N SER A 98 -41.20 5.58 22.82
CA SER A 98 -40.89 4.62 21.77
C SER A 98 -41.84 4.69 20.57
N GLN A 99 -43.14 4.90 20.82
CA GLN A 99 -44.15 5.10 19.77
C GLN A 99 -43.95 6.43 19.03
N ASP A 100 -43.63 7.50 19.76
CA ASP A 100 -43.33 8.81 19.19
C ASP A 100 -42.06 8.77 18.33
N LEU A 101 -41.03 8.04 18.77
CA LEU A 101 -39.82 7.83 17.99
C LEU A 101 -40.12 7.07 16.70
N LEU A 102 -40.88 5.97 16.77
CA LEU A 102 -41.29 5.22 15.57
C LEU A 102 -42.00 6.14 14.56
N LYS A 103 -42.97 6.94 15.02
CA LYS A 103 -43.69 7.90 14.18
C LYS A 103 -42.76 8.94 13.57
N LEU A 104 -41.83 9.47 14.35
CA LEU A 104 -40.85 10.45 13.91
C LEU A 104 -39.96 9.89 12.79
N LEU A 105 -39.43 8.68 12.97
CA LEU A 105 -38.60 8.01 11.97
C LEU A 105 -39.40 7.70 10.70
N CYS A 106 -40.62 7.16 10.83
CA CYS A 106 -41.47 6.88 9.67
C CYS A 106 -41.86 8.15 8.90
N ALA A 107 -42.10 9.26 9.61
CA ALA A 107 -42.37 10.55 8.98
C ALA A 107 -41.16 11.08 8.18
N GLU A 108 -39.93 10.90 8.67
CA GLU A 108 -38.71 11.25 7.92
C GLU A 108 -38.63 10.43 6.62
N VAL A 109 -38.89 9.11 6.68
CA VAL A 109 -38.94 8.23 5.50
C VAL A 109 -40.03 8.63 4.51
N GLN A 110 -41.26 8.89 4.98
CA GLN A 110 -42.40 9.26 4.15
C GLN A 110 -42.23 10.62 3.47
N SER A 111 -41.67 11.59 4.18
CA SER A 111 -41.58 12.96 3.69
C SER A 111 -40.74 13.06 2.42
N ARG A 112 -39.73 12.18 2.28
CA ARG A 112 -38.72 12.17 1.20
C ARG A 112 -38.16 13.56 0.88
N LYS A 113 -38.18 14.49 1.85
CA LYS A 113 -37.74 15.88 1.67
C LYS A 113 -36.22 15.99 1.55
N ASN A 114 -35.52 15.09 2.24
CA ASN A 114 -34.08 14.98 2.21
C ASN A 114 -33.69 13.50 2.20
N ASP A 115 -33.00 13.07 1.15
CA ASP A 115 -32.61 11.67 0.97
C ASP A 115 -31.65 11.19 2.08
N LEU A 116 -30.83 12.08 2.66
CA LEU A 116 -29.91 11.75 3.76
C LEU A 116 -30.66 11.42 5.06
N THR A 117 -31.66 12.23 5.45
CA THR A 117 -32.44 11.95 6.68
C THR A 117 -33.39 10.78 6.49
N ALA A 118 -33.96 10.62 5.28
CA ALA A 118 -34.76 9.45 4.94
C ALA A 118 -33.93 8.16 4.97
N TRP A 119 -32.71 8.18 4.39
CA TRP A 119 -31.77 7.06 4.47
C TRP A 119 -31.44 6.71 5.93
N ALA A 120 -31.04 7.72 6.71
CA ALA A 120 -30.74 7.55 8.13
C ALA A 120 -31.90 6.89 8.88
N ALA A 121 -33.14 7.34 8.64
CA ALA A 121 -34.32 6.80 9.30
C ALA A 121 -34.61 5.35 8.89
N ILE A 122 -34.43 5.00 7.60
CA ILE A 122 -34.55 3.61 7.14
C ILE A 122 -33.57 2.70 7.90
N GLU A 123 -32.30 3.12 8.00
CA GLU A 123 -31.28 2.34 8.70
C GLU A 123 -31.56 2.24 10.19
N ALA A 124 -31.94 3.34 10.84
CA ALA A 124 -32.32 3.32 12.26
C ALA A 124 -33.52 2.40 12.55
N LEU A 125 -34.55 2.42 11.70
CA LEU A 125 -35.72 1.54 11.86
C LEU A 125 -35.32 0.05 11.84
N LYS A 126 -34.41 -0.33 10.94
CA LYS A 126 -33.90 -1.70 10.86
C LYS A 126 -32.98 -2.05 12.02
N GLU A 127 -32.03 -1.18 12.34
CA GLU A 127 -31.00 -1.40 13.35
C GLU A 127 -31.55 -1.45 14.78
N ILE A 128 -32.58 -0.65 15.06
CA ILE A 128 -33.32 -0.72 16.34
C ILE A 128 -34.15 -2.00 16.38
N GLY A 129 -34.62 -2.49 15.23
CA GLY A 129 -35.38 -3.73 15.12
C GLY A 129 -36.89 -3.55 15.30
N PHE A 130 -37.44 -2.42 14.85
CA PHE A 130 -38.90 -2.23 14.83
C PHE A 130 -39.54 -3.29 13.94
N SER A 131 -40.63 -3.90 14.42
CA SER A 131 -41.34 -4.92 13.65
C SER A 131 -41.99 -4.31 12.41
N THR A 132 -42.04 -5.08 11.32
CA THR A 132 -42.75 -4.69 10.09
C THR A 132 -44.22 -4.35 10.39
N TYR A 133 -44.84 -5.08 11.32
CA TYR A 133 -46.19 -4.79 11.79
C TYR A 133 -46.31 -3.36 12.34
N HIS A 134 -45.44 -2.93 13.26
CA HIS A 134 -45.50 -1.57 13.82
C HIS A 134 -45.21 -0.49 12.76
N ILE A 135 -44.29 -0.76 11.83
CA ILE A 135 -43.91 0.17 10.77
C ILE A 135 -45.07 0.42 9.80
N GLU A 136 -45.81 -0.62 9.42
CA GLU A 136 -46.90 -0.55 8.45
C GLU A 136 -48.25 -0.16 9.09
N HIS A 137 -48.42 -0.38 10.40
CA HIS A 137 -49.69 -0.12 11.07
C HIS A 137 -50.07 1.39 11.03
N PRO A 138 -51.35 1.74 10.77
CA PRO A 138 -51.80 3.13 10.69
C PRO A 138 -51.55 3.95 11.97
N ASP A 139 -51.75 3.34 13.14
CA ASP A 139 -51.49 3.98 14.44
C ASP A 139 -50.00 3.99 14.85
N GLY A 140 -49.18 3.24 14.10
CA GLY A 140 -47.73 3.18 14.24
C GLY A 140 -47.05 4.08 13.23
N GLY A 141 -46.29 3.49 12.30
CA GLY A 141 -45.50 4.21 11.29
C GLY A 141 -46.28 4.60 10.03
N ASN A 142 -47.35 3.88 9.69
CA ASN A 142 -48.17 4.08 8.48
C ASN A 142 -47.35 4.09 7.17
N LEU A 143 -46.21 3.39 7.11
CA LEU A 143 -45.42 3.28 5.88
C LEU A 143 -46.07 2.29 4.92
N SER A 144 -46.53 2.78 3.76
CA SER A 144 -47.20 1.98 2.74
C SER A 144 -46.26 1.16 1.85
N GLU A 145 -44.96 1.47 1.88
CA GLU A 145 -43.94 0.83 1.04
C GLU A 145 -42.89 0.15 1.91
N PRO A 146 -42.38 -1.04 1.52
CA PRO A 146 -41.31 -1.70 2.26
C PRO A 146 -40.03 -0.85 2.31
N LEU A 147 -39.36 -0.80 3.48
CA LEU A 147 -38.14 -0.02 3.68
C LEU A 147 -37.05 -0.27 2.62
N ARG A 148 -36.86 -1.54 2.24
CA ARG A 148 -35.87 -1.93 1.22
C ARG A 148 -36.14 -1.30 -0.15
N ARG A 149 -37.41 -1.15 -0.52
CA ARG A 149 -37.79 -0.52 -1.79
C ARG A 149 -37.40 0.94 -1.80
N ILE A 150 -37.77 1.68 -0.74
CA ILE A 150 -37.46 3.11 -0.60
C ILE A 150 -35.94 3.32 -0.57
N GLN A 151 -35.22 2.44 0.12
CA GLN A 151 -33.76 2.45 0.18
C GLN A 151 -33.13 2.35 -1.22
N ASN A 152 -33.54 1.36 -2.01
CA ASN A 152 -33.05 1.18 -3.38
C ASN A 152 -33.40 2.39 -4.25
N GLU A 153 -34.62 2.93 -4.14
CA GLU A 153 -35.02 4.13 -4.90
C GLU A 153 -34.15 5.36 -4.57
N ILE A 154 -33.71 5.51 -3.31
CA ILE A 154 -32.76 6.56 -2.91
C ILE A 154 -31.40 6.31 -3.55
N LEU A 155 -30.85 5.09 -3.44
CA LEU A 155 -29.55 4.76 -4.02
C LEU A 155 -29.54 4.93 -5.54
N ASP A 156 -30.52 4.37 -6.25
CA ASP A 156 -30.62 4.47 -7.70
C ASP A 156 -30.62 5.94 -8.16
N ARG A 157 -31.35 6.80 -7.42
CA ARG A 157 -31.39 8.24 -7.70
C ARG A 157 -30.04 8.91 -7.44
N GLN A 158 -29.39 8.61 -6.31
CA GLN A 158 -28.13 9.21 -5.91
C GLN A 158 -26.99 8.76 -6.84
N VAL A 159 -26.92 7.48 -7.18
CA VAL A 159 -25.97 6.92 -8.16
C VAL A 159 -26.18 7.56 -9.54
N ALA A 160 -27.43 7.68 -9.99
CA ALA A 160 -27.72 8.35 -11.25
C ALA A 160 -27.30 9.84 -11.26
N GLN A 161 -27.32 10.52 -10.11
CA GLN A 161 -26.84 11.91 -10.01
C GLN A 161 -25.32 12.02 -10.18
N ILE A 162 -24.53 11.06 -9.70
CA ILE A 162 -23.05 11.07 -9.82
C ILE A 162 -22.62 11.22 -11.29
N THR A 163 -23.32 10.57 -12.22
CA THR A 163 -23.00 10.63 -13.65
C THR A 163 -23.30 12.00 -14.29
N LYS A 164 -24.28 12.73 -13.74
CA LYS A 164 -24.83 13.96 -14.36
C LYS A 164 -24.34 15.25 -13.70
N ILE A 165 -23.81 15.14 -12.48
CA ILE A 165 -23.55 16.30 -11.64
C ILE A 165 -22.42 17.17 -12.17
N LYS A 166 -22.65 18.49 -12.18
CA LYS A 166 -21.60 19.47 -12.44
C LYS A 166 -20.90 19.79 -11.11
N GLN A 167 -19.65 19.40 -10.99
CA GLN A 167 -18.88 19.59 -9.77
C GLN A 167 -18.63 21.08 -9.48
N ALA A 168 -18.19 21.83 -10.49
CA ALA A 168 -17.88 23.25 -10.35
C ALA A 168 -18.78 24.15 -11.21
N ASN A 169 -19.06 25.36 -10.69
CA ASN A 169 -19.67 26.44 -11.44
C ASN A 169 -18.64 27.14 -12.37
N THR A 170 -19.07 28.15 -13.12
CA THR A 170 -18.21 28.91 -14.04
C THR A 170 -17.06 29.66 -13.35
N ARG A 171 -17.07 29.76 -12.02
CA ARG A 171 -16.02 30.38 -11.19
C ARG A 171 -15.10 29.33 -10.52
N GLY A 172 -15.25 28.05 -10.86
CA GLY A 172 -14.46 26.97 -10.26
C GLY A 172 -14.89 26.58 -8.83
N GLN A 173 -16.02 27.09 -8.33
CA GLN A 173 -16.52 26.75 -6.99
C GLN A 173 -17.48 25.56 -7.04
N PRO A 174 -17.55 24.72 -5.99
CA PRO A 174 -18.54 23.65 -5.88
C PRO A 174 -19.96 24.14 -6.17
N THR A 175 -20.75 23.36 -6.91
CA THR A 175 -22.18 23.67 -7.08
C THR A 175 -22.97 23.24 -5.85
N ALA A 176 -24.08 23.93 -5.54
CA ALA A 176 -24.97 23.53 -4.44
C ALA A 176 -25.63 22.14 -4.65
N GLU A 177 -25.69 21.67 -5.90
CA GLU A 177 -26.06 20.30 -6.19
C GLU A 177 -24.94 19.34 -5.77
N TYR A 178 -23.69 19.63 -6.14
CA TYR A 178 -22.53 18.83 -5.76
C TYR A 178 -22.33 18.76 -4.26
N GLU A 179 -22.47 19.89 -3.56
CA GLU A 179 -22.38 19.93 -2.10
C GLU A 179 -23.43 19.03 -1.43
N ARG A 180 -24.65 18.96 -1.96
CA ARG A 180 -25.70 18.07 -1.43
C ARG A 180 -25.42 16.59 -1.67
N VAL A 181 -24.89 16.25 -2.85
CA VAL A 181 -24.46 14.87 -3.15
C VAL A 181 -23.28 14.47 -2.26
N LEU A 182 -22.32 15.37 -2.09
CA LEU A 182 -21.16 15.17 -1.22
C LEU A 182 -21.60 14.99 0.24
N GLU A 183 -22.55 15.81 0.73
CA GLU A 183 -23.14 15.69 2.06
C GLU A 183 -23.84 14.33 2.26
N PHE A 184 -24.64 13.90 1.28
CA PHE A 184 -25.34 12.61 1.33
C PHE A 184 -24.35 11.45 1.52
N TRP A 185 -23.29 11.39 0.72
CA TRP A 185 -22.34 10.28 0.78
C TRP A 185 -21.38 10.36 1.98
N ALA A 186 -20.99 11.57 2.41
CA ALA A 186 -20.07 11.74 3.53
C ALA A 186 -20.73 11.44 4.89
N TYR A 187 -22.01 11.81 5.07
CA TYR A 187 -22.77 11.60 6.31
C TYR A 187 -23.70 10.39 6.29
N GLY A 188 -23.95 9.81 5.12
CA GLY A 188 -24.86 8.69 4.92
C GLY A 188 -24.13 7.41 4.53
N PRO A 189 -24.54 6.72 3.44
CA PRO A 189 -24.06 5.39 3.12
C PRO A 189 -22.74 5.37 2.34
N ILE A 190 -21.66 5.81 2.96
CA ILE A 190 -20.32 5.79 2.34
C ILE A 190 -19.91 4.40 1.84
N SER A 191 -20.28 3.33 2.55
CA SER A 191 -19.97 1.96 2.15
C SER A 191 -20.69 1.54 0.88
N GLU A 192 -21.89 2.07 0.61
CA GLU A 192 -22.58 1.80 -0.65
C GLU A 192 -21.84 2.48 -1.80
N LEU A 193 -21.47 3.77 -1.65
CA LEU A 193 -20.66 4.49 -2.65
C LEU A 193 -19.38 3.73 -3.00
N PHE A 194 -18.67 3.25 -1.98
CA PHE A 194 -17.38 2.59 -2.15
C PHE A 194 -17.49 1.20 -2.79
N ASN A 195 -18.67 0.57 -2.73
CA ASN A 195 -18.91 -0.73 -3.34
C ASN A 195 -19.60 -0.65 -4.71
N GLU A 196 -19.96 0.55 -5.17
CA GLU A 196 -20.49 0.74 -6.53
C GLU A 196 -19.48 0.32 -7.59
N ASN A 197 -19.94 -0.36 -8.63
CA ASN A 197 -19.10 -0.79 -9.75
C ASN A 197 -18.98 0.30 -10.81
N LEU A 198 -18.48 1.47 -10.40
CA LEU A 198 -18.24 2.63 -11.26
C LEU A 198 -16.75 2.99 -11.22
N GLU A 199 -16.22 3.46 -12.35
CA GLU A 199 -14.82 3.86 -12.47
C GLU A 199 -14.64 5.16 -13.27
N HIS A 200 -15.74 5.81 -13.65
CA HIS A 200 -15.67 7.03 -14.45
C HIS A 200 -15.16 8.22 -13.62
N PHE A 201 -14.58 9.20 -14.30
CA PHE A 201 -13.91 10.36 -13.69
C PHE A 201 -14.73 11.07 -12.60
N ASN A 202 -16.01 11.37 -12.87
CA ASN A 202 -16.87 12.05 -11.89
C ASN A 202 -17.07 11.25 -10.59
N TYR A 203 -17.14 9.92 -10.69
CA TYR A 203 -17.30 9.03 -9.54
C TYR A 203 -16.01 9.01 -8.72
N LEU A 204 -14.86 8.82 -9.35
CA LEU A 204 -13.57 8.79 -8.63
C LEU A 204 -13.26 10.15 -7.97
N ASN A 205 -13.62 11.27 -8.60
CA ASN A 205 -13.50 12.59 -7.97
C ASN A 205 -14.41 12.71 -6.73
N LEU A 206 -15.65 12.25 -6.81
CA LEU A 206 -16.54 12.23 -5.65
C LEU A 206 -15.98 11.33 -4.53
N VAL A 207 -15.45 10.15 -4.87
CA VAL A 207 -14.78 9.26 -3.90
C VAL A 207 -13.61 9.97 -3.22
N ARG A 208 -12.75 10.67 -3.98
CA ARG A 208 -11.64 11.46 -3.43
C ARG A 208 -12.12 12.55 -2.47
N ASP A 209 -13.17 13.28 -2.84
CA ASP A 209 -13.73 14.33 -2.01
C ASP A 209 -14.38 13.77 -0.74
N VAL A 210 -15.07 12.62 -0.83
CA VAL A 210 -15.62 11.91 0.33
C VAL A 210 -14.51 11.40 1.25
N LEU A 211 -13.45 10.79 0.69
CA LEU A 211 -12.27 10.36 1.44
C LEU A 211 -11.59 11.55 2.12
N HIS A 212 -11.52 12.70 1.45
CA HIS A 212 -11.00 13.92 2.04
C HIS A 212 -11.86 14.41 3.20
N LEU A 213 -13.19 14.43 3.08
CA LEU A 213 -14.06 14.87 4.17
C LEU A 213 -14.08 13.90 5.36
N THR A 214 -13.99 12.60 5.09
CA THR A 214 -14.12 11.54 6.10
C THR A 214 -12.78 11.05 6.66
N GLN A 215 -11.66 11.49 6.08
CA GLN A 215 -10.30 11.27 6.56
C GLN A 215 -10.04 9.79 6.89
N ILE A 216 -9.49 9.50 8.08
CA ILE A 216 -9.09 8.14 8.50
C ILE A 216 -10.26 7.16 8.45
N ARG A 217 -11.47 7.58 8.83
CA ARG A 217 -12.67 6.74 8.76
C ARG A 217 -12.99 6.35 7.32
N GLY A 218 -12.93 7.32 6.41
CA GLY A 218 -13.11 7.08 4.98
C GLY A 218 -12.09 6.10 4.43
N VAL A 219 -10.82 6.31 4.75
CA VAL A 219 -9.73 5.43 4.32
C VAL A 219 -9.94 3.99 4.80
N GLN A 220 -10.29 3.80 6.07
CA GLN A 220 -10.56 2.46 6.62
C GLN A 220 -11.68 1.75 5.86
N LEU A 221 -12.80 2.44 5.61
CA LEU A 221 -13.93 1.87 4.88
C LEU A 221 -13.60 1.61 3.41
N GLY A 222 -12.84 2.51 2.79
CA GLY A 222 -12.47 2.43 1.39
C GLY A 222 -11.40 1.37 1.09
N LEU A 223 -10.48 1.10 2.02
CA LEU A 223 -9.54 -0.02 1.90
C LEU A 223 -10.26 -1.37 1.94
N SER A 224 -11.35 -1.47 2.69
CA SER A 224 -12.22 -2.65 2.78
C SER A 224 -13.25 -2.77 1.65
N ALA A 225 -13.24 -1.83 0.69
CA ALA A 225 -14.23 -1.80 -0.39
C ALA A 225 -14.01 -2.90 -1.44
N ASN A 226 -15.10 -3.31 -2.10
CA ASN A 226 -15.05 -4.27 -3.20
C ASN A 226 -14.51 -3.64 -4.50
N ASN A 227 -14.69 -2.33 -4.69
CA ASN A 227 -14.22 -1.62 -5.89
C ASN A 227 -12.69 -1.43 -5.83
N PRO A 228 -11.92 -1.99 -6.79
CA PRO A 228 -10.46 -1.86 -6.81
C PRO A 228 -9.97 -0.41 -6.97
N ALA A 229 -10.67 0.41 -7.77
CA ALA A 229 -10.31 1.81 -7.96
C ALA A 229 -10.51 2.60 -6.65
N VAL A 230 -11.58 2.35 -5.90
CA VAL A 230 -11.80 2.96 -4.57
C VAL A 230 -10.71 2.53 -3.59
N ARG A 231 -10.34 1.25 -3.57
CA ARG A 231 -9.23 0.78 -2.72
C ARG A 231 -7.92 1.49 -3.04
N GLN A 232 -7.63 1.68 -4.32
CA GLN A 232 -6.43 2.42 -4.74
C GLN A 232 -6.46 3.89 -4.30
N GLU A 233 -7.58 4.59 -4.51
CA GLU A 233 -7.75 5.98 -4.05
C GLU A 233 -7.64 6.09 -2.52
N SER A 234 -8.20 5.11 -1.80
CA SER A 234 -8.12 5.03 -0.33
C SER A 234 -6.69 4.80 0.14
N PHE A 235 -5.92 3.95 -0.56
CA PHE A 235 -4.51 3.73 -0.27
C PHE A 235 -3.67 4.97 -0.56
N THR A 236 -3.90 5.67 -1.67
CA THR A 236 -3.26 6.97 -1.94
C THR A 236 -3.56 7.97 -0.82
N LYS A 237 -4.82 8.04 -0.35
CA LYS A 237 -5.16 8.89 0.78
C LYS A 237 -4.49 8.45 2.09
N ALA A 238 -4.38 7.14 2.32
CA ALA A 238 -3.63 6.60 3.45
C ALA A 238 -2.16 7.08 3.42
N GLN A 239 -1.51 7.00 2.26
CA GLN A 239 -0.13 7.49 2.10
C GLN A 239 0.02 8.97 2.46
N GLU A 240 -0.93 9.83 2.08
CA GLU A 240 -0.92 11.24 2.48
C GLU A 240 -1.01 11.42 4.00
N ILE A 241 -1.90 10.69 4.67
CA ILE A 241 -2.10 10.73 6.12
C ILE A 241 -0.85 10.24 6.85
N PHE A 242 -0.32 9.08 6.46
CA PHE A 242 0.89 8.50 7.05
C PHE A 242 2.13 9.38 6.81
N ARG A 243 2.22 10.02 5.63
CA ARG A 243 3.29 10.99 5.34
C ARG A 243 3.19 12.21 6.24
N SER A 244 1.99 12.69 6.50
CA SER A 244 1.74 13.83 7.40
C SER A 244 2.06 13.48 8.85
N TYR A 245 1.70 12.27 9.31
CA TYR A 245 2.11 11.73 10.60
C TYR A 245 3.64 11.64 10.73
N SER A 246 4.32 11.04 9.75
CA SER A 246 5.77 10.83 9.77
C SER A 246 6.55 12.14 9.80
N LYS A 247 6.16 13.11 8.94
CA LYS A 247 6.89 14.38 8.73
C LYS A 247 6.49 15.51 9.67
N SER A 248 5.40 15.39 10.44
CA SER A 248 4.95 16.48 11.31
C SER A 248 5.94 16.76 12.43
N LYS A 249 6.23 18.05 12.65
CA LYS A 249 7.02 18.57 13.77
C LYS A 249 6.14 18.96 14.97
N ASP A 250 4.84 19.08 14.78
CA ASP A 250 3.89 19.35 15.86
C ASP A 250 3.66 18.06 16.66
N GLN A 251 4.20 18.03 17.88
CA GLN A 251 4.11 16.88 18.77
C GLN A 251 2.68 16.58 19.20
N LYS A 252 1.83 17.60 19.37
CA LYS A 252 0.43 17.41 19.74
C LYS A 252 -0.31 16.77 18.58
N PHE A 253 -0.20 17.34 17.38
CA PHE A 253 -0.77 16.76 16.16
C PHE A 253 -0.29 15.32 15.94
N LYS A 254 1.01 15.08 16.05
CA LYS A 254 1.61 13.75 15.79
C LYS A 254 1.12 12.71 16.79
N LYS A 255 1.04 13.07 18.08
CA LYS A 255 0.48 12.20 19.12
C LYS A 255 -0.98 11.88 18.83
N THR A 256 -1.78 12.91 18.55
CA THR A 256 -3.22 12.80 18.26
C THR A 256 -3.51 11.90 17.06
N LEU A 257 -2.82 12.17 15.95
CA LEU A 257 -2.97 11.40 14.73
C LEU A 257 -2.47 9.96 14.93
N GLY A 258 -1.34 9.79 15.63
CA GLY A 258 -0.79 8.48 15.96
C GLY A 258 -1.76 7.61 16.74
N GLU A 259 -2.37 8.13 17.80
CA GLU A 259 -3.39 7.42 18.59
C GLU A 259 -4.56 6.95 17.72
N THR A 260 -5.04 7.81 16.81
CA THR A 260 -6.15 7.44 15.92
C THR A 260 -5.75 6.37 14.90
N LEU A 261 -4.56 6.48 14.32
CA LEU A 261 -4.04 5.48 13.37
C LEU A 261 -3.86 4.12 14.04
N LYS A 262 -3.38 4.08 15.29
CA LYS A 262 -3.26 2.83 16.05
C LYS A 262 -4.60 2.15 16.24
N ILE A 263 -5.59 2.87 16.75
CA ILE A 263 -6.95 2.34 17.00
C ILE A 263 -7.56 1.74 15.73
N ARG A 264 -7.29 2.34 14.57
CA ARG A 264 -7.96 1.98 13.30
C ARG A 264 -7.22 0.91 12.50
N PHE A 265 -5.90 0.92 12.51
CA PHE A 265 -5.10 0.09 11.59
C PHE A 265 -4.26 -0.99 12.28
N LEU A 266 -4.11 -0.98 13.61
CA LEU A 266 -3.32 -1.99 14.33
C LEU A 266 -4.21 -3.01 15.03
N LYS A 267 -3.71 -4.25 15.19
CA LYS A 267 -4.48 -5.38 15.75
C LYS A 267 -4.82 -5.25 17.23
N GLU A 268 -3.99 -4.56 18.00
CA GLU A 268 -4.11 -4.49 19.45
C GLU A 268 -4.34 -3.07 19.95
N GLU A 269 -5.26 -2.93 20.92
CA GLU A 269 -5.50 -1.67 21.64
C GLU A 269 -4.25 -1.15 22.37
N LYS A 270 -3.28 -2.03 22.67
CA LYS A 270 -2.00 -1.71 23.32
C LYS A 270 -0.81 -1.72 22.36
N SER A 271 -1.05 -1.46 21.08
CA SER A 271 0.01 -1.39 20.07
C SER A 271 1.04 -0.30 20.39
N GLU A 272 2.31 -0.68 20.28
CA GLU A 272 3.44 0.21 20.57
C GLU A 272 3.63 1.25 19.44
N ASP A 273 4.36 2.33 19.72
CA ASP A 273 4.75 3.28 18.66
C ASP A 273 5.62 2.61 17.59
N SER A 274 6.35 1.55 17.97
CA SER A 274 7.16 0.72 17.07
C SER A 274 6.30 0.03 16.01
N ASP A 275 5.09 -0.42 16.34
CA ASP A 275 4.19 -1.08 15.40
C ASP A 275 3.61 -0.10 14.37
N LEU A 276 3.24 1.10 14.82
CA LEU A 276 2.82 2.15 13.90
C LEU A 276 3.96 2.56 12.95
N GLN A 277 5.21 2.53 13.41
CA GLN A 277 6.38 2.80 12.57
C GLN A 277 6.58 1.72 11.50
N LYS A 278 6.47 0.43 11.85
CA LYS A 278 6.52 -0.68 10.87
C LYS A 278 5.50 -0.48 9.76
N LEU A 279 4.25 -0.17 10.14
CA LEU A 279 3.17 0.09 9.18
C LEU A 279 3.45 1.33 8.33
N THR A 280 3.90 2.41 8.96
CA THR A 280 4.27 3.66 8.26
C THR A 280 5.36 3.42 7.22
N GLN A 281 6.39 2.64 7.56
CA GLN A 281 7.50 2.33 6.67
C GLN A 281 7.03 1.58 5.43
N ALA A 282 6.18 0.56 5.58
CA ALA A 282 5.67 -0.20 4.44
C ALA A 282 4.71 0.60 3.55
N ILE A 283 3.81 1.42 4.12
CA ILE A 283 2.86 2.25 3.35
C ILE A 283 3.60 3.32 2.54
N LEU A 284 4.64 3.90 3.11
CA LEU A 284 5.43 4.97 2.48
C LEU A 284 6.63 4.46 1.70
N PHE A 285 6.78 3.13 1.54
CA PHE A 285 7.90 2.55 0.82
C PHE A 285 7.86 2.95 -0.66
N ASP A 286 8.82 3.79 -1.07
CA ASP A 286 8.90 4.39 -2.40
C ASP A 286 10.27 4.21 -3.06
N GLN A 287 11.14 3.36 -2.50
CA GLN A 287 12.48 3.12 -3.02
C GLN A 287 12.48 1.90 -3.94
N PRO A 288 12.56 2.09 -5.29
CA PRO A 288 12.80 0.97 -6.18
C PRO A 288 14.20 0.41 -5.92
N LEU A 289 14.31 -0.91 -5.98
CA LEU A 289 15.58 -1.60 -5.84
C LEU A 289 16.53 -1.22 -6.97
N GLN A 290 17.73 -0.78 -6.62
CA GLN A 290 18.73 -0.38 -7.61
C GLN A 290 19.51 -1.60 -8.06
N ILE A 291 19.21 -2.09 -9.27
CA ILE A 291 20.03 -3.09 -9.94
C ILE A 291 21.31 -2.40 -10.44
N ARG A 292 22.48 -2.89 -10.02
CA ARG A 292 23.76 -2.24 -10.32
C ARG A 292 24.27 -2.56 -11.73
N PHE A 293 23.71 -3.60 -12.35
CA PHE A 293 24.07 -4.02 -13.71
C PHE A 293 23.28 -3.28 -14.78
N ASN A 294 24.01 -2.74 -15.74
CA ASN A 294 23.42 -2.34 -17.02
C ASN A 294 23.34 -3.57 -17.94
N ILE A 295 22.13 -3.87 -18.41
CA ILE A 295 21.73 -5.02 -19.26
C ILE A 295 22.68 -5.26 -20.45
N GLN A 296 23.38 -4.23 -20.92
CA GLN A 296 24.09 -4.28 -22.18
C GLN A 296 25.43 -5.06 -22.17
N ASN A 297 25.97 -5.43 -21.01
CA ASN A 297 27.34 -5.99 -20.94
C ASN A 297 27.51 -7.21 -20.01
N LEU A 298 26.48 -8.04 -19.80
CA LEU A 298 26.63 -9.28 -19.01
C LEU A 298 27.77 -10.20 -19.48
N ALA A 299 28.11 -10.17 -20.78
CA ALA A 299 29.23 -10.92 -21.35
C ALA A 299 30.62 -10.46 -20.89
N GLN A 300 30.73 -9.28 -20.27
CA GLN A 300 31.99 -8.70 -19.79
C GLN A 300 32.14 -8.80 -18.27
N VAL A 301 31.15 -9.38 -17.59
CA VAL A 301 31.10 -9.50 -16.13
C VAL A 301 31.72 -10.83 -15.72
N THR A 302 32.56 -10.81 -14.70
CA THR A 302 33.15 -12.02 -14.11
C THR A 302 32.12 -12.79 -13.28
N ILE A 303 32.32 -14.10 -13.09
CA ILE A 303 31.46 -14.90 -12.20
C ILE A 303 31.37 -14.28 -10.80
N ALA A 304 32.51 -13.86 -10.24
CA ALA A 304 32.54 -13.24 -8.91
C ALA A 304 31.68 -11.97 -8.82
N GLU A 305 31.72 -11.10 -9.85
CA GLU A 305 30.87 -9.90 -9.88
C GLU A 305 29.38 -10.23 -10.01
N MET A 306 29.02 -11.33 -10.71
CA MET A 306 27.62 -11.80 -10.79
C MET A 306 27.16 -12.39 -9.45
N GLU A 307 28.00 -13.19 -8.79
CA GLU A 307 27.73 -13.75 -7.46
C GLU A 307 27.57 -12.66 -6.40
N ASP A 308 28.44 -11.64 -6.40
CA ASP A 308 28.36 -10.49 -5.51
C ASP A 308 27.04 -9.72 -5.69
N GLU A 309 26.55 -9.58 -6.92
CA GLU A 309 25.26 -8.94 -7.19
C GLU A 309 24.07 -9.80 -6.76
N ILE A 310 24.11 -11.11 -7.01
CA ILE A 310 23.06 -12.02 -6.54
C ILE A 310 22.95 -11.89 -5.02
N ALA A 311 24.07 -11.98 -4.30
CA ALA A 311 24.08 -11.83 -2.85
C ALA A 311 23.52 -10.47 -2.40
N PHE A 312 23.87 -9.39 -3.09
CA PHE A 312 23.30 -8.07 -2.83
C PHE A 312 21.78 -8.01 -3.07
N LEU A 313 21.29 -8.54 -4.20
CA LEU A 313 19.87 -8.55 -4.55
C LEU A 313 19.05 -9.45 -3.61
N GLU A 314 19.62 -10.58 -3.16
CA GLU A 314 19.00 -11.47 -2.17
C GLU A 314 18.86 -10.78 -0.81
N GLU A 315 19.93 -10.13 -0.31
CA GLU A 315 19.90 -9.36 0.94
C GLU A 315 18.83 -8.25 0.87
N GLU A 316 18.78 -7.53 -0.23
CA GLU A 316 17.79 -6.47 -0.44
C GLU A 316 16.36 -7.01 -0.56
N CYS A 317 16.17 -8.17 -1.20
CA CYS A 317 14.86 -8.85 -1.24
C CYS A 317 14.39 -9.26 0.16
N ASP A 318 15.30 -9.73 1.01
CA ASP A 318 15.00 -10.11 2.39
C ASP A 318 14.70 -8.90 3.27
N ASN A 319 15.46 -7.81 3.12
CA ASN A 319 15.21 -6.54 3.78
C ASN A 319 13.83 -5.98 3.40
N LEU A 320 13.52 -5.92 2.10
CA LEU A 320 12.23 -5.48 1.61
C LEU A 320 11.10 -6.38 2.11
N SER A 321 11.30 -7.70 2.06
CA SER A 321 10.32 -8.65 2.57
C SER A 321 10.04 -8.45 4.05
N THR A 322 11.07 -8.19 4.85
CA THR A 322 10.96 -7.91 6.28
C THR A 322 10.11 -6.66 6.55
N VAL A 323 10.29 -5.59 5.78
CA VAL A 323 9.48 -4.35 5.91
C VAL A 323 7.99 -4.64 5.73
N PHE A 324 7.62 -5.31 4.63
CA PHE A 324 6.21 -5.58 4.33
C PHE A 324 5.61 -6.63 5.28
N LEU A 325 6.34 -7.71 5.60
CA LEU A 325 5.85 -8.74 6.52
C LEU A 325 5.62 -8.18 7.93
N SER A 326 6.53 -7.35 8.43
CA SER A 326 6.39 -6.69 9.73
C SER A 326 5.15 -5.78 9.79
N ALA A 327 4.86 -5.05 8.71
CA ALA A 327 3.68 -4.20 8.62
C ALA A 327 2.37 -5.01 8.55
N ILE A 328 2.36 -6.11 7.78
CA ILE A 328 1.20 -7.00 7.67
C ILE A 328 0.92 -7.72 9.00
N GLU A 329 1.98 -8.07 9.74
CA GLU A 329 1.85 -8.71 11.05
C GLU A 329 1.12 -7.82 12.04
N VAL A 330 1.40 -6.52 12.05
CA VAL A 330 0.81 -5.57 13.00
C VAL A 330 -0.54 -5.00 12.54
N SER A 331 -0.87 -5.08 11.25
CA SER A 331 -2.07 -4.45 10.71
C SER A 331 -3.35 -5.28 10.85
N ASN A 332 -4.43 -4.63 11.29
CA ASN A 332 -5.77 -5.23 11.42
C ASN A 332 -6.62 -5.15 10.15
N ASP A 333 -6.23 -4.33 9.17
CA ASP A 333 -7.06 -4.07 7.99
C ASP A 333 -6.76 -5.07 6.87
N ALA A 334 -7.75 -5.89 6.52
CA ALA A 334 -7.59 -6.94 5.51
C ALA A 334 -7.32 -6.37 4.11
N GLY A 335 -7.94 -5.24 3.77
CA GLY A 335 -7.76 -4.55 2.49
C GLY A 335 -6.36 -3.97 2.36
N LEU A 336 -5.88 -3.29 3.41
CA LEU A 336 -4.51 -2.81 3.51
C LEU A 336 -3.50 -3.96 3.40
N ASN A 337 -3.74 -5.05 4.13
CA ASN A 337 -2.88 -6.24 4.08
C ASN A 337 -2.79 -6.84 2.66
N GLN A 338 -3.90 -6.83 1.90
CA GLN A 338 -3.87 -7.25 0.51
C GLN A 338 -3.00 -6.32 -0.34
N ILE A 339 -3.20 -5.00 -0.23
CA ILE A 339 -2.44 -4.00 -0.99
C ILE A 339 -0.95 -4.08 -0.66
N LEU A 340 -0.58 -4.24 0.61
CA LEU A 340 0.82 -4.40 1.03
C LEU A 340 1.45 -5.66 0.42
N ARG A 341 0.73 -6.78 0.35
CA ARG A 341 1.21 -8.01 -0.31
C ARG A 341 1.38 -7.84 -1.81
N GLU A 342 0.45 -7.15 -2.47
CA GLU A 342 0.53 -6.86 -3.91
C GLU A 342 1.70 -5.92 -4.21
N THR A 343 1.89 -4.89 -3.39
CA THR A 343 3.01 -3.95 -3.46
C THR A 343 4.34 -4.66 -3.26
N GLN A 344 4.46 -5.50 -2.21
CA GLN A 344 5.63 -6.33 -1.96
C GLN A 344 5.96 -7.20 -3.18
N LYS A 345 4.96 -7.90 -3.75
CA LYS A 345 5.16 -8.73 -4.95
C LYS A 345 5.66 -7.91 -6.13
N SER A 346 5.13 -6.70 -6.34
CA SER A 346 5.57 -5.80 -7.41
C SER A 346 7.03 -5.41 -7.26
N TYR A 347 7.47 -5.03 -6.05
CA TYR A 347 8.86 -4.65 -5.81
C TYR A 347 9.84 -5.82 -5.86
N LEU A 348 9.42 -7.03 -5.47
CA LEU A 348 10.26 -8.23 -5.52
C LEU A 348 10.33 -8.86 -6.92
N TYR A 349 9.47 -8.48 -7.85
CA TYR A 349 9.39 -9.12 -9.17
C TYR A 349 10.69 -8.93 -9.97
N GLU A 350 11.13 -7.68 -10.14
CA GLU A 350 12.28 -7.36 -10.99
C GLU A 350 13.61 -7.92 -10.43
N PRO A 351 13.95 -7.75 -9.13
CA PRO A 351 15.15 -8.35 -8.55
C PRO A 351 15.21 -9.87 -8.71
N LYS A 352 14.08 -10.58 -8.51
CA LYS A 352 14.02 -12.03 -8.67
C LYS A 352 14.25 -12.48 -10.11
N VAL A 353 13.76 -11.69 -11.08
CA VAL A 353 14.06 -11.92 -12.49
C VAL A 353 15.55 -11.72 -12.77
N TRP A 354 16.20 -10.77 -12.11
CA TRP A 354 17.64 -10.53 -12.26
C TRP A 354 18.51 -11.60 -11.65
N ILE A 355 18.21 -12.04 -10.43
CA ILE A 355 18.90 -13.17 -9.78
C ILE A 355 18.88 -14.38 -10.72
N ALA A 356 17.70 -14.75 -11.23
CA ALA A 356 17.56 -15.88 -12.15
C ALA A 356 18.38 -15.72 -13.45
N LYS A 357 18.47 -14.49 -13.99
CA LYS A 357 19.28 -14.21 -15.19
C LYS A 357 20.78 -14.30 -14.92
N LEU A 358 21.23 -13.83 -13.75
CA LEU A 358 22.64 -13.90 -13.36
C LEU A 358 23.05 -15.35 -13.10
N ASP A 359 22.21 -16.13 -12.41
CA ASP A 359 22.42 -17.57 -12.21
C ASP A 359 22.53 -18.32 -13.54
N GLU A 360 21.63 -18.04 -14.50
CA GLU A 360 21.67 -18.62 -15.83
C GLU A 360 22.99 -18.28 -16.55
N GLN A 361 23.42 -17.02 -16.48
CA GLN A 361 24.65 -16.55 -17.10
C GLN A 361 25.90 -17.18 -16.45
N ILE A 362 25.93 -17.33 -15.12
CA ILE A 362 27.00 -18.06 -14.41
C ILE A 362 27.08 -19.48 -14.94
N GLY A 363 25.96 -20.19 -15.01
CA GLY A 363 25.91 -21.56 -15.52
C GLY A 363 26.44 -21.71 -16.96
N LEU A 364 26.15 -20.73 -17.84
CA LEU A 364 26.68 -20.69 -19.20
C LEU A 364 28.20 -20.48 -19.22
N VAL A 365 28.72 -19.55 -18.41
CA VAL A 365 30.16 -19.26 -18.34
C VAL A 365 30.93 -20.46 -17.76
N GLU A 366 30.40 -21.12 -16.73
CA GLU A 366 30.99 -22.32 -16.15
C GLU A 366 31.04 -23.49 -17.14
N ALA A 367 29.95 -23.71 -17.89
CA ALA A 367 29.91 -24.74 -18.92
C ALA A 367 30.97 -24.52 -20.02
N GLU A 368 31.17 -23.27 -20.46
CA GLU A 368 32.24 -22.94 -21.42
C GLU A 368 33.63 -23.09 -20.80
N ARG A 369 33.84 -22.68 -19.55
CA ARG A 369 35.10 -22.88 -18.83
C ARG A 369 35.49 -24.36 -18.73
N LEU A 370 34.52 -25.24 -18.47
CA LEU A 370 34.74 -26.70 -18.45
C LEU A 370 35.15 -27.23 -19.83
N LYS A 371 34.51 -26.78 -20.92
CA LYS A 371 34.89 -27.15 -22.29
C LYS A 371 36.32 -26.71 -22.61
N ILE A 372 36.68 -25.47 -22.26
CA ILE A 372 38.03 -24.93 -22.45
C ILE A 372 39.05 -25.76 -21.66
N SER A 373 38.78 -26.04 -20.39
CA SER A 373 39.67 -26.85 -19.54
C SER A 373 39.86 -28.27 -20.10
N HIS A 374 38.80 -28.89 -20.60
CA HIS A 374 38.87 -30.19 -21.27
C HIS A 374 39.75 -30.14 -22.53
N ASN A 375 39.56 -29.13 -23.38
CA ASN A 375 40.35 -28.94 -24.60
C ASN A 375 41.84 -28.69 -24.29
N ILE A 376 42.15 -27.91 -23.25
CA ILE A 376 43.53 -27.70 -22.78
C ILE A 376 44.14 -29.03 -22.32
N SER A 377 43.39 -29.87 -21.59
CA SER A 377 43.86 -31.19 -21.18
C SER A 377 44.20 -32.07 -22.39
N LEU A 378 43.31 -32.14 -23.38
CA LEU A 378 43.54 -32.89 -24.62
C LEU A 378 44.77 -32.38 -25.39
N LEU A 379 44.94 -31.06 -25.48
CA LEU A 379 46.11 -30.47 -26.12
C LEU A 379 47.41 -30.84 -25.40
N ASN A 380 47.41 -30.80 -24.06
CA ASN A 380 48.56 -31.20 -23.26
C ASN A 380 48.90 -32.68 -23.45
N GLU A 381 47.91 -33.57 -23.50
CA GLU A 381 48.11 -34.99 -23.82
C GLU A 381 48.76 -35.18 -25.20
N ILE A 382 48.27 -34.46 -26.21
CA ILE A 382 48.85 -34.48 -27.57
C ILE A 382 50.31 -33.99 -27.55
N PHE A 383 50.62 -32.91 -26.83
CA PHE A 383 51.99 -32.40 -26.71
C PHE A 383 52.91 -33.39 -25.99
N GLU A 384 52.43 -34.08 -24.95
CA GLU A 384 53.20 -35.14 -24.30
C GLU A 384 53.51 -36.30 -25.26
N ASP A 385 52.55 -36.70 -26.08
CA ASP A 385 52.74 -37.76 -27.08
C ASP A 385 53.72 -37.36 -28.19
N ILE A 386 53.65 -36.11 -28.68
CA ILE A 386 54.62 -35.57 -29.64
C ILE A 386 56.03 -35.58 -29.05
N ASN A 387 56.18 -35.09 -27.82
CA ASN A 387 57.48 -35.10 -27.13
C ASN A 387 58.02 -36.53 -26.99
N ARG A 388 57.19 -37.51 -26.63
CA ARG A 388 57.59 -38.92 -26.55
C ARG A 388 58.07 -39.48 -27.89
N ILE A 389 57.48 -39.06 -29.01
CA ILE A 389 57.89 -39.47 -30.35
C ILE A 389 59.23 -38.81 -30.74
N GLU A 390 59.41 -37.52 -30.47
CA GLU A 390 60.66 -36.80 -30.75
C GLU A 390 61.84 -37.37 -29.96
N PHE A 391 61.64 -37.68 -28.67
CA PHE A 391 62.67 -38.33 -27.84
C PHE A 391 62.99 -39.77 -28.30
N ARG A 392 62.05 -40.49 -28.92
CA ARG A 392 62.29 -41.83 -29.49
C ARG A 392 62.99 -41.82 -30.85
N LYS A 393 62.96 -40.70 -31.59
CA LYS A 393 63.65 -40.56 -32.88
C LYS A 393 65.12 -40.12 -32.76
N LEU A 394 65.57 -39.72 -31.57
CA LEU A 394 66.99 -39.47 -31.30
C LEU A 394 67.69 -40.80 -30.98
N GLU A 395 68.22 -41.48 -31.99
CA GLU A 395 69.17 -42.56 -31.74
C GLU A 395 70.44 -41.99 -31.05
N PRO A 396 71.06 -42.71 -30.09
CA PRO A 396 72.31 -42.29 -29.44
C PRO A 396 73.47 -42.03 -30.41
N LYS A 397 73.37 -42.45 -31.67
CA LYS A 397 74.36 -42.20 -32.72
C LYS A 397 74.32 -40.77 -33.25
N ASP A 398 73.16 -40.11 -33.20
CA ASP A 398 73.02 -38.73 -33.70
C ASP A 398 73.39 -37.68 -32.64
N LEU A 399 73.22 -37.99 -31.35
CA LEU A 399 73.72 -37.15 -30.24
C LEU A 399 75.26 -37.06 -30.22
N ARG A 400 75.97 -38.13 -30.61
CA ARG A 400 77.44 -38.11 -30.72
C ARG A 400 77.96 -37.30 -31.92
N ARG A 401 77.13 -37.03 -32.93
CA ARG A 401 77.51 -36.16 -34.06
C ARG A 401 77.41 -34.68 -33.71
N ILE A 402 76.50 -34.30 -32.82
CA ILE A 402 76.33 -32.90 -32.41
C ILE A 402 77.44 -32.48 -31.43
N GLU A 403 77.86 -33.35 -30.50
CA GLU A 403 79.01 -33.06 -29.62
C GLU A 403 80.36 -33.04 -30.36
N ALA A 404 80.51 -33.80 -31.45
CA ALA A 404 81.71 -33.77 -32.29
C ALA A 404 81.79 -32.58 -33.26
N SER A 405 80.71 -31.78 -33.38
CA SER A 405 80.65 -30.59 -34.25
C SER A 405 80.85 -29.26 -33.52
N LYS A 406 81.04 -29.28 -32.19
CA LYS A 406 81.51 -28.12 -31.43
C LYS A 406 83.00 -27.87 -31.69
N GLY A 407 83.30 -27.40 -32.89
CA GLY A 407 84.52 -26.63 -33.13
C GLY A 407 84.54 -25.38 -32.21
N PRO A 408 85.72 -24.81 -31.94
CA PRO A 408 85.85 -23.69 -31.01
C PRO A 408 85.19 -22.46 -31.62
N TYR A 409 83.91 -22.22 -31.29
CA TYR A 409 83.26 -20.97 -31.62
C TYR A 409 83.63 -19.92 -30.58
N ASP A 410 84.21 -18.87 -31.14
CA ASP A 410 84.73 -17.66 -30.56
C ASP A 410 83.69 -16.95 -29.67
N ARG A 411 84.14 -16.41 -28.54
CA ARG A 411 83.30 -15.84 -27.47
C ARG A 411 82.85 -14.39 -27.74
N ASN A 412 82.94 -13.89 -28.97
CA ASN A 412 82.87 -12.45 -29.25
C ASN A 412 81.89 -12.04 -30.37
N ASP A 413 80.61 -12.44 -30.33
CA ASP A 413 79.64 -11.85 -31.27
C ASP A 413 78.18 -11.73 -30.77
N PHE A 414 77.99 -11.37 -29.48
CA PHE A 414 76.69 -11.01 -28.91
C PHE A 414 76.58 -9.51 -28.59
N SER A 415 76.98 -8.63 -29.54
CA SER A 415 76.84 -7.17 -29.38
C SER A 415 76.06 -6.48 -30.51
N ARG A 416 75.22 -7.21 -31.25
CA ARG A 416 74.27 -6.61 -32.21
C ARG A 416 72.90 -7.26 -32.15
N TYR A 417 72.15 -6.91 -31.10
CA TYR A 417 70.70 -6.81 -31.18
C TYR A 417 70.32 -5.45 -30.64
N GLU A 418 69.89 -4.56 -31.53
CA GLU A 418 69.31 -3.28 -31.16
C GLU A 418 67.99 -3.50 -30.43
N PRO A 419 67.66 -2.67 -29.43
CA PRO A 419 66.39 -2.77 -28.71
C PRO A 419 65.24 -2.35 -29.65
N PHE A 420 64.26 -3.25 -29.80
CA PHE A 420 63.02 -2.95 -30.50
C PHE A 420 62.23 -1.89 -29.71
N ASP A 421 61.94 -0.78 -30.37
CA ASP A 421 61.31 0.42 -29.85
C ASP A 421 59.85 0.15 -29.43
N SER A 422 59.49 0.49 -28.20
CA SER A 422 58.22 0.15 -27.55
C SER A 422 57.13 1.22 -27.73
N ASN A 423 57.06 1.85 -28.91
CA ASN A 423 56.01 2.81 -29.24
C ASN A 423 55.58 2.70 -30.71
N SER A 424 54.76 1.69 -31.03
CA SER A 424 53.81 1.83 -32.15
C SER A 424 52.50 1.11 -31.83
N THR A 425 51.43 1.89 -31.80
CA THR A 425 50.05 1.48 -31.61
C THR A 425 49.48 0.93 -32.92
N SER A 426 49.15 -0.36 -32.95
CA SER A 426 48.09 -0.88 -33.81
C SER A 426 47.50 -2.12 -33.15
N GLY A 427 46.19 -2.06 -32.87
CA GLY A 427 45.48 -3.05 -32.08
C GLY A 427 45.43 -4.41 -32.76
N TRP A 428 45.92 -5.40 -32.03
CA TRP A 428 45.41 -6.78 -31.91
C TRP A 428 45.88 -7.27 -30.52
N ASP A 429 44.92 -7.70 -29.71
CA ASP A 429 45.03 -8.60 -28.55
C ASP A 429 46.02 -8.31 -27.41
N ARG A 430 45.53 -7.53 -26.44
CA ARG A 430 46.09 -7.42 -25.08
C ARG A 430 45.59 -8.51 -24.11
N LEU A 431 44.82 -9.49 -24.59
CA LEU A 431 44.30 -10.60 -23.79
C LEU A 431 45.16 -11.87 -23.88
N GLU A 432 45.90 -12.10 -24.98
CA GLU A 432 46.71 -13.32 -25.13
C GLU A 432 48.12 -13.24 -24.52
N TYR A 433 48.64 -12.04 -24.21
CA TYR A 433 50.00 -11.90 -23.68
C TYR A 433 50.11 -12.15 -22.16
N ASN A 434 49.01 -11.98 -21.41
CA ASN A 434 49.02 -12.19 -19.96
C ASN A 434 48.78 -13.65 -19.55
N GLU A 435 48.03 -14.44 -20.34
CA GLU A 435 47.91 -15.89 -20.10
C GLU A 435 49.16 -16.66 -20.54
N PHE A 436 49.83 -16.23 -21.61
CA PHE A 436 51.08 -16.86 -22.06
C PHE A 436 52.25 -16.63 -21.07
N CYS A 437 52.26 -15.48 -20.36
CA CYS A 437 53.29 -15.20 -19.35
C CYS A 437 53.04 -15.92 -18.00
N PHE A 438 51.82 -16.40 -17.73
CA PHE A 438 51.54 -17.16 -16.50
C PHE A 438 51.98 -18.62 -16.61
N LEU A 439 51.92 -19.22 -17.81
CA LEU A 439 52.40 -20.59 -18.06
C LEU A 439 53.92 -20.74 -17.95
N HIS A 440 54.69 -19.68 -18.14
CA HIS A 440 56.15 -19.72 -17.99
C HIS A 440 56.68 -19.37 -16.59
N ARG A 441 55.84 -18.90 -15.66
CA ARG A 441 56.26 -18.61 -14.27
C ARG A 441 55.94 -19.72 -13.26
N SER A 442 55.01 -20.62 -13.53
CA SER A 442 54.68 -21.72 -12.58
C SER A 442 55.66 -22.89 -12.63
N ASN A 443 56.42 -23.06 -13.72
CA ASN A 443 57.45 -24.12 -13.84
C ASN A 443 58.83 -23.75 -13.27
N ALA A 444 58.99 -22.58 -12.66
CA ALA A 444 60.26 -22.14 -12.06
C ALA A 444 60.31 -22.25 -10.52
N LEU A 445 59.30 -22.86 -9.87
CA LEU A 445 59.23 -23.01 -8.40
C LEU A 445 59.23 -24.45 -7.88
N TYR A 446 59.53 -25.43 -8.73
CA TYR A 446 59.88 -26.79 -8.29
C TYR A 446 61.17 -27.26 -8.97
N ARG A 447 62.31 -26.76 -8.48
CA ARG A 447 63.62 -27.44 -8.46
C ARG A 447 64.59 -26.72 -7.54
#